data_AF-A0A9N9F9A1-F1
#
_entry.id   AF-A0A9N9F9A1-F1
#
_cell.length_a   1.000
_cell.length_b   1.000
_cell.length_c   1.000
_cell.angle_alpha   90.00
_cell.angle_beta   90.00
_cell.angle_gamma   90.00
#
_symmetry.space_group_name_H-M   'P 1'
#
loop_
_entity.id
_entity.type
_entity.pdbx_description
1 polymer ?
#
loop_
_entity_poly.entity_id
_entity_poly.type
_entity_poly.pdbx_seq_one_letter_code
_entity_poly.pdbx_strand_id
1 'polypeptide(L)'
;MGIELNQSAAVLNARDLMQKKDLIEKEIREYEQVLEGQKIGMFEPLIDRSGFPRDDIDLVAVRTARAKIISIMNKIEQALHEIHAENKANRIDSSSEAENSTRENRSKPFAIINAVAPDSPAKEAKTLDIRILREEEILSLKLTPRSGWGERGLLG
;
A
#
# COMPACT_ATOMS: atom_id res chain seq x y z
N MET A 1 20.84 33.51 -39.83
CA MET A 1 21.60 33.17 -38.60
C MET A 1 20.65 32.36 -37.73
N GLY A 2 20.69 31.03 -37.87
CA GLY A 2 19.74 30.12 -37.24
C GLY A 2 20.15 29.87 -35.80
N ILE A 3 19.24 30.12 -34.87
CA ILE A 3 19.44 29.82 -33.45
C ILE A 3 19.20 28.32 -33.31
N GLU A 4 20.28 27.55 -33.12
CA GLU A 4 20.18 26.14 -32.76
C GLU A 4 19.52 26.04 -31.37
N LEU A 5 18.27 25.57 -31.37
CA LEU A 5 17.51 25.28 -30.16
C LEU A 5 18.04 23.97 -29.56
N ASN A 6 19.13 24.04 -28.80
CA ASN A 6 19.59 22.93 -27.98
C ASN A 6 18.59 22.73 -26.82
N GLN A 7 17.56 21.93 -27.05
CA GLN A 7 16.57 21.59 -26.02
C GLN A 7 17.25 20.72 -24.97
N SER A 8 17.15 21.10 -23.69
CA SER A 8 17.74 20.32 -22.61
C SER A 8 17.13 18.91 -22.55
N ALA A 9 17.93 17.90 -22.19
CA ALA A 9 17.49 16.51 -22.10
C ALA A 9 16.22 16.33 -21.23
N ALA A 10 16.05 17.15 -20.19
CA ALA A 10 14.84 17.16 -19.36
C ALA A 10 13.58 17.58 -20.13
N VAL A 11 13.69 18.55 -21.05
CA VAL A 11 12.57 19.03 -21.87
C VAL A 11 12.18 17.99 -22.93
N LEU A 12 13.17 17.28 -23.50
CA LEU A 12 12.91 16.16 -24.41
C LEU A 12 12.19 15.02 -23.69
N ASN A 13 12.69 14.59 -22.52
CA ASN A 13 12.04 13.57 -21.70
C ASN A 13 10.60 13.96 -21.30
N ALA A 14 10.38 15.23 -20.94
CA ALA A 14 9.05 15.73 -20.60
C ALA A 14 8.09 15.69 -21.80
N ARG A 15 8.56 16.02 -23.01
CA ARG A 15 7.79 15.90 -24.25
C ARG A 15 7.40 14.46 -24.54
N ASP A 16 8.33 13.52 -24.42
CA ASP A 16 8.06 12.11 -24.68
C ASP A 16 7.03 11.53 -23.69
N LEU A 17 7.11 11.93 -22.42
CA LEU A 17 6.13 11.54 -21.40
C LEU A 17 4.73 12.12 -21.70
N MET A 18 4.66 13.39 -22.13
CA MET A 18 3.39 13.99 -22.57
C MET A 18 2.79 13.24 -23.76
N GLN A 19 3.60 12.90 -24.77
CA GLN A 19 3.13 12.13 -25.91
C GLN A 19 2.61 10.75 -25.51
N LYS A 20 3.31 10.03 -24.63
CA LYS A 20 2.86 8.73 -24.12
C LYS A 20 1.53 8.85 -23.36
N LYS A 21 1.39 9.88 -22.52
CA LYS A 21 0.14 10.17 -21.81
C LYS A 21 -0.99 10.42 -22.80
N ASP A 22 -0.77 11.27 -23.80
CA ASP A 22 -1.78 11.61 -24.79
C ASP A 22 -2.22 10.39 -25.61
N LEU A 23 -1.28 9.49 -25.94
CA LEU A 23 -1.59 8.22 -26.61
C LEU A 23 -2.47 7.32 -25.74
N ILE A 24 -2.13 7.15 -24.45
CA ILE A 24 -2.92 6.35 -23.51
C ILE A 24 -4.33 6.95 -23.34
N GLU A 25 -4.43 8.27 -23.16
CA GLU A 25 -5.72 8.94 -23.05
C GLU A 25 -6.55 8.85 -24.32
N LYS A 26 -5.90 8.77 -25.49
CA LYS A 26 -6.59 8.55 -26.76
C LYS A 26 -7.11 7.11 -26.84
N GLU A 27 -6.30 6.11 -26.49
CA GLU A 27 -6.73 4.71 -26.44
C GLU A 27 -7.93 4.53 -25.52
N ILE A 28 -7.90 5.11 -24.31
CA ILE A 28 -9.02 5.05 -23.36
C ILE A 28 -10.27 5.66 -24.01
N ARG A 29 -10.15 6.86 -24.61
CA ARG A 29 -11.27 7.53 -25.27
C ARG A 29 -11.89 6.72 -26.41
N GLU A 30 -11.07 6.01 -27.19
CA GLU A 30 -11.57 5.14 -28.25
C GLU A 30 -12.44 4.01 -27.68
N TYR A 31 -12.03 3.36 -26.59
CA TYR A 31 -12.84 2.33 -25.94
C TYR A 31 -14.06 2.88 -25.21
N GLU A 32 -13.97 4.08 -24.63
CA GLU A 32 -15.12 4.77 -24.03
C GLU A 32 -16.19 5.10 -25.08
N GLN A 33 -15.80 5.52 -26.28
CA GLN A 33 -16.75 5.76 -27.38
C GLN A 33 -17.48 4.47 -27.80
N VAL A 34 -16.81 3.32 -27.77
CA VAL A 34 -17.46 2.03 -28.03
C VAL A 34 -18.54 1.74 -26.97
N LEU A 35 -18.25 2.03 -25.70
CA LEU A 35 -19.20 1.86 -24.60
C LEU A 35 -20.37 2.84 -24.69
N GLU A 36 -20.11 4.11 -25.01
CA GLU A 36 -21.12 5.15 -25.21
C GLU A 36 -22.04 4.82 -26.39
N GLY A 37 -21.48 4.30 -27.49
CA GLY A 37 -22.26 3.84 -28.64
C GLY A 37 -23.25 2.72 -28.31
N GLN A 38 -22.91 1.85 -27.35
CA GLN A 38 -23.79 0.80 -26.83
C GLN A 38 -24.65 1.26 -25.64
N LYS A 39 -24.54 2.55 -25.26
CA LYS A 39 -25.25 3.17 -24.12
C LYS A 39 -25.06 2.41 -22.80
N ILE A 40 -23.86 1.89 -22.58
CA ILE A 40 -23.55 1.11 -21.39
C ILE A 40 -22.30 1.66 -20.69
N GLY A 41 -22.40 1.91 -19.38
CA GLY A 41 -21.27 2.36 -18.58
C GLY A 41 -20.21 1.28 -18.34
N MET A 42 -19.16 1.61 -17.60
CA MET A 42 -18.05 0.71 -17.29
C MET A 42 -18.43 -0.44 -16.33
N PHE A 43 -19.41 -0.22 -15.44
CA PHE A 43 -19.78 -1.16 -14.36
C PHE A 43 -21.20 -1.71 -14.46
N GLU A 44 -21.91 -1.41 -15.55
CA GLU A 44 -23.30 -1.82 -15.70
C GLU A 44 -23.43 -3.33 -15.97
N PRO A 45 -24.53 -3.96 -15.53
CA PRO A 45 -24.75 -5.39 -15.71
C PRO A 45 -24.92 -5.76 -17.18
N LEU A 46 -24.24 -6.83 -17.60
CA LEU A 46 -24.32 -7.41 -18.95
C LEU A 46 -25.39 -8.50 -19.08
N ILE A 47 -26.18 -8.67 -18.03
CA ILE A 47 -27.28 -9.62 -17.96
C ILE A 47 -28.60 -8.87 -17.81
N ASP A 48 -29.65 -9.49 -18.31
CA ASP A 48 -31.02 -9.01 -18.14
C ASP A 48 -31.57 -9.39 -16.75
N ARG A 49 -32.83 -9.06 -16.50
CA ARG A 49 -33.52 -9.38 -15.23
C ARG A 49 -33.80 -10.88 -15.05
N SER A 50 -33.81 -11.61 -16.16
CA SER A 50 -34.07 -13.05 -16.21
C SER A 50 -32.80 -13.87 -16.01
N GLY A 51 -31.63 -13.23 -16.00
CA GLY A 51 -30.32 -13.86 -15.83
C GLY A 51 -29.66 -14.32 -17.15
N PHE A 52 -30.17 -13.89 -18.29
CA PHE A 52 -29.62 -14.19 -19.61
C PHE A 52 -28.72 -13.05 -20.11
N PRO A 53 -27.76 -13.33 -21.01
CA PRO A 53 -26.97 -12.30 -21.66
C PRO A 53 -27.89 -11.33 -22.40
N ARG A 54 -27.63 -10.03 -22.23
CA ARG A 54 -28.44 -9.00 -22.89
C ARG A 54 -28.30 -9.06 -24.42
N ASP A 55 -29.41 -8.93 -25.13
CA ASP A 55 -29.52 -9.03 -26.59
C ASP A 55 -29.52 -7.67 -27.30
N ASP A 56 -29.73 -6.59 -26.55
CA ASP A 56 -29.76 -5.20 -26.99
C ASP A 56 -28.36 -4.58 -27.23
N ILE A 57 -27.29 -5.25 -26.79
CA ILE A 57 -25.90 -4.77 -26.85
C ILE A 57 -24.96 -5.81 -27.44
N ASP A 58 -23.89 -5.34 -28.08
CA ASP A 58 -22.76 -6.20 -28.42
C ASP A 58 -21.90 -6.49 -27.18
N LEU A 59 -22.20 -7.61 -26.53
CA LEU A 59 -21.49 -8.09 -25.35
C LEU A 59 -19.99 -8.31 -25.57
N VAL A 60 -19.59 -8.71 -26.77
CA VAL A 60 -18.19 -9.01 -27.06
C VAL A 60 -17.39 -7.71 -27.15
N ALA A 61 -17.93 -6.74 -27.90
CA ALA A 61 -17.33 -5.41 -27.99
C ALA A 61 -17.24 -4.74 -26.61
N VAL A 62 -18.32 -4.77 -25.83
CA VAL A 62 -18.38 -4.17 -24.49
C VAL A 62 -17.38 -4.84 -23.54
N ARG A 63 -17.34 -6.18 -23.50
CA ARG A 63 -16.38 -6.90 -22.65
C ARG A 63 -14.94 -6.57 -23.02
N THR A 64 -14.64 -6.50 -24.31
CA THR A 64 -13.29 -6.21 -24.80
C THR A 64 -12.88 -4.79 -24.44
N ALA A 65 -13.73 -3.80 -24.69
CA ALA A 65 -13.50 -2.41 -24.33
C ALA A 65 -13.26 -2.26 -22.82
N ARG A 66 -14.14 -2.83 -22.00
CA ARG A 66 -14.00 -2.82 -20.53
C ARG A 66 -12.69 -3.47 -20.08
N ALA A 67 -12.38 -4.67 -20.57
CA ALA A 67 -11.16 -5.38 -20.18
C ALA A 67 -9.90 -4.59 -20.53
N LYS A 68 -9.91 -3.88 -21.66
CA LYS A 68 -8.77 -3.07 -22.11
C LYS A 68 -8.60 -1.82 -21.25
N ILE A 69 -9.68 -1.11 -20.92
CA ILE A 69 -9.65 0.04 -19.99
C ILE A 69 -9.11 -0.41 -18.63
N ILE A 70 -9.63 -1.51 -18.07
CA ILE A 70 -9.15 -2.07 -16.79
C ILE A 70 -7.67 -2.42 -16.87
N SER A 71 -7.22 -3.06 -17.95
CA SER A 71 -5.80 -3.40 -18.13
C SER A 71 -4.90 -2.16 -18.13
N ILE A 72 -5.33 -1.06 -18.77
CA ILE A 72 -4.59 0.21 -18.76
C ILE A 72 -4.55 0.80 -17.34
N MET A 73 -5.69 0.83 -16.65
CA MET A 73 -5.78 1.34 -15.27
C MET A 73 -4.84 0.57 -14.33
N ASN A 74 -4.83 -0.77 -14.40
CA ASN A 74 -3.96 -1.60 -13.57
C ASN A 74 -2.48 -1.34 -13.85
N LYS A 75 -2.09 -1.07 -15.11
CA LYS A 75 -0.71 -0.72 -15.45
C LYS A 75 -0.30 0.64 -14.86
N ILE A 76 -1.21 1.61 -14.87
CA ILE A 76 -0.98 2.92 -14.25
C ILE A 76 -0.83 2.78 -12.74
N GLU A 77 -1.72 2.00 -12.11
CA GLU A 77 -1.65 1.70 -10.68
C GLU A 77 -0.32 1.03 -10.31
N GLN A 78 0.11 0.03 -11.09
CA GLN A 78 1.40 -0.63 -10.89
C GLN A 78 2.57 0.36 -11.01
N ALA A 79 2.61 1.18 -12.07
CA ALA A 79 3.66 2.18 -12.26
C ALA A 79 3.70 3.21 -11.10
N LEU A 80 2.53 3.60 -10.57
CA LEU A 80 2.45 4.50 -9.42
C LEU A 80 3.01 3.84 -8.15
N HIS A 81 2.72 2.57 -7.93
CA HIS A 81 3.28 1.80 -6.82
C HIS A 81 4.80 1.66 -6.91
N GLU A 82 5.35 1.44 -8.11
CA GLU A 82 6.79 1.36 -8.34
C GLU A 82 7.48 2.68 -7.95
N ILE A 83 6.96 3.83 -8.40
CA ILE A 83 7.49 5.16 -8.03
C ILE A 83 7.45 5.38 -6.52
N HIS A 84 6.35 5.00 -5.86
CA HIS A 84 6.23 5.15 -4.40
C HIS A 84 7.16 4.19 -3.64
N ALA A 85 7.37 2.97 -4.14
CA ALA A 85 8.30 2.01 -3.56
C ALA A 85 9.75 2.50 -3.67
N GLU A 86 10.17 3.01 -4.83
CA GLU A 86 11.50 3.60 -5.05
C GLU A 86 11.75 4.80 -4.13
N ASN A 87 10.78 5.72 -4.03
CA ASN A 87 10.89 6.87 -3.13
C ASN A 87 10.96 6.46 -1.65
N LYS A 88 10.27 5.38 -1.27
CA LYS A 88 10.35 4.82 0.08
C LYS A 88 11.74 4.19 0.33
N ALA A 89 12.26 3.41 -0.62
CA ALA A 89 13.59 2.80 -0.53
C ALA A 89 14.70 3.87 -0.45
N ASN A 90 14.68 4.87 -1.35
CA ASN A 90 15.63 5.99 -1.32
C ASN A 90 15.56 6.80 -0.03
N ARG A 91 14.37 6.96 0.57
CA ARG A 91 14.24 7.61 1.89
C ARG A 91 14.83 6.77 3.02
N ILE A 92 14.74 5.44 2.95
CA ILE A 92 15.31 4.52 3.94
C ILE A 92 16.85 4.50 3.82
N ASP A 93 17.39 4.46 2.60
CA ASP A 93 18.84 4.53 2.38
C ASP A 93 19.43 5.88 2.77
N SER A 94 18.73 6.99 2.49
CA SER A 94 19.14 8.34 2.93
C SER A 94 19.05 8.54 4.46
N SER A 95 18.28 7.70 5.18
CA SER A 95 18.29 7.67 6.65
C SER A 95 19.39 6.77 7.22
N SER A 96 19.95 5.84 6.44
CA SER A 96 20.97 4.90 6.93
C SER A 96 22.33 5.55 7.24
N GLU A 97 22.60 6.75 6.72
CA GLU A 97 23.77 7.57 7.07
C GLU A 97 23.51 8.51 8.27
N ALA A 98 22.25 8.65 8.70
CA ALA A 98 21.86 9.36 9.93
C ALA A 98 21.49 8.39 11.08
N GLU A 99 21.52 7.09 10.86
CA GLU A 99 21.05 6.07 11.81
C GLU A 99 22.13 5.46 12.73
N ASN A 100 23.31 6.09 12.85
CA ASN A 100 24.20 5.80 13.98
C ASN A 100 23.85 6.58 15.26
N SER A 101 22.73 7.33 15.26
CA SER A 101 22.22 8.07 16.43
C SER A 101 20.92 7.51 17.02
N THR A 102 20.32 6.49 16.41
CA THR A 102 19.01 5.94 16.84
C THR A 102 19.13 4.74 17.79
N ARG A 103 20.33 4.17 17.98
CA ARG A 103 20.57 3.07 18.95
C ARG A 103 20.80 3.53 20.40
N GLU A 104 20.88 4.83 20.65
CA GLU A 104 20.94 5.40 22.01
C GLU A 104 19.58 5.78 22.60
N ASN A 105 18.47 5.52 21.89
CA ASN A 105 17.15 5.59 22.50
C ASN A 105 16.83 4.29 23.24
N ARG A 106 17.77 3.82 24.07
CA ARG A 106 17.44 2.95 25.20
C ARG A 106 16.63 3.81 26.16
N SER A 107 15.33 3.88 25.87
CA SER A 107 14.24 4.49 26.62
C SER A 107 14.69 5.00 27.99
N LYS A 108 15.11 6.27 28.06
CA LYS A 108 15.32 6.94 29.34
C LYS A 108 13.99 6.88 30.10
N PRO A 109 13.94 6.32 31.33
CA PRO A 109 12.71 6.32 32.11
C PRO A 109 12.27 7.76 32.32
N PHE A 110 11.08 8.10 31.82
CA PHE A 110 10.57 9.48 31.79
C PHE A 110 9.52 9.75 32.87
N ALA A 111 9.11 8.73 33.62
CA ALA A 111 8.09 8.85 34.65
C ALA A 111 8.38 7.93 35.84
N ILE A 112 8.15 8.47 37.03
CA ILE A 112 8.09 7.74 38.29
C ILE A 112 6.61 7.66 38.67
N ILE A 113 6.08 6.45 38.83
CA ILE A 113 4.68 6.22 39.15
C ILE A 113 4.54 6.19 40.68
N ASN A 114 3.86 7.18 41.24
CA ASN A 114 3.72 7.31 42.71
C ASN A 114 2.47 6.60 43.27
N ALA A 115 1.50 6.26 42.44
CA ALA A 115 0.27 5.59 42.86
C ALA A 115 -0.39 4.82 41.70
N VAL A 116 -1.11 3.77 42.05
CA VAL A 116 -1.90 2.94 41.13
C VAL A 116 -3.35 2.97 41.62
N ALA A 117 -4.31 3.26 40.74
CA ALA A 117 -5.71 3.35 41.11
C ALA A 117 -6.26 1.97 41.56
N PRO A 118 -7.13 1.93 42.59
CA PRO A 118 -7.91 0.73 42.90
C PRO A 118 -8.75 0.38 41.65
N ASP A 119 -8.78 -0.91 41.30
CA ASP A 119 -9.47 -1.47 40.11
C ASP A 119 -8.83 -1.14 38.74
N SER A 120 -7.54 -0.82 38.70
CA SER A 120 -6.81 -0.66 37.43
C SER A 120 -6.15 -1.97 36.96
N PRO A 121 -5.97 -2.18 35.64
CA PRO A 121 -5.24 -3.32 35.10
C PRO A 121 -3.79 -3.43 35.63
N ALA A 122 -3.19 -2.30 36.02
CA ALA A 122 -1.87 -2.26 36.65
C ALA A 122 -1.88 -2.75 38.10
N LYS A 123 -3.02 -2.66 38.80
CA LYS A 123 -3.23 -3.21 40.15
C LYS A 123 -3.46 -4.72 40.13
N GLU A 124 -4.16 -5.21 39.11
CA GLU A 124 -4.52 -6.62 38.95
C GLU A 124 -3.36 -7.49 38.43
N ALA A 125 -2.34 -6.88 37.84
CA ALA A 125 -1.19 -7.60 37.30
C ALA A 125 -0.33 -8.21 38.41
N LYS A 126 -0.38 -9.54 38.57
CA LYS A 126 0.49 -10.30 39.48
C LYS A 126 1.78 -10.71 38.78
N THR A 127 2.93 -10.29 39.32
CA THR A 127 4.24 -10.70 38.80
C THR A 127 4.46 -12.20 38.95
N LEU A 128 4.84 -12.86 37.87
CA LEU A 128 5.17 -14.28 37.78
C LEU A 128 6.69 -14.42 37.74
N ASP A 129 7.23 -15.12 38.74
CA ASP A 129 8.63 -15.50 38.77
C ASP A 129 8.79 -16.81 37.98
N ILE A 130 9.46 -16.75 36.83
CA ILE A 130 9.73 -17.90 35.97
C ILE A 130 11.22 -18.20 35.93
N ARG A 131 11.56 -19.49 35.79
CA ARG A 131 12.93 -19.94 35.57
C ARG A 131 13.03 -20.52 34.18
N ILE A 132 13.94 -19.99 33.37
CA ILE A 132 14.20 -20.48 32.02
C ILE A 132 15.62 -21.00 31.94
N LEU A 133 15.82 -22.09 31.20
CA LEU A 133 17.13 -22.67 30.94
C LEU A 133 17.61 -22.17 29.57
N ARG A 134 18.76 -21.51 29.52
CA ARG A 134 19.39 -21.08 28.26
C ARG A 134 20.88 -21.38 28.33
N GLU A 135 21.40 -22.06 27.31
CA GLU A 135 22.84 -22.35 27.18
C GLU A 135 23.42 -23.00 28.47
N GLU A 136 22.67 -23.96 29.02
CA GLU A 136 22.98 -24.70 30.26
C GLU A 136 22.89 -23.90 31.58
N GLU A 137 22.57 -22.60 31.54
CA GLU A 137 22.34 -21.78 32.73
C GLU A 137 20.84 -21.58 33.03
N ILE A 138 20.47 -21.68 34.31
CA ILE A 138 19.11 -21.38 34.78
C ILE A 138 19.02 -19.89 35.13
N LEU A 139 18.29 -19.14 34.31
CA LEU A 139 18.00 -17.72 34.52
C LEU A 139 16.63 -17.56 35.18
N SER A 140 16.56 -16.78 36.26
CA SER A 140 15.30 -16.41 36.91
C SER A 140 14.83 -15.06 36.37
N LEU A 141 13.64 -15.02 35.79
CA LEU A 141 13.02 -13.82 35.22
C LEU A 141 11.68 -13.53 35.89
N LYS A 142 11.28 -12.26 35.92
CA LYS A 142 9.98 -11.82 36.45
C LYS A 142 9.14 -11.24 35.31
N LEU A 143 7.99 -11.85 35.02
CA LEU A 143 7.04 -11.38 34.01
C LEU A 143 5.82 -10.78 34.67
N THR A 144 5.40 -9.58 34.27
CA THR A 144 4.17 -8.96 34.77
C THR A 144 3.16 -8.88 33.62
N PRO A 145 2.13 -9.75 33.60
CA PRO A 145 1.18 -9.83 32.50
C PRO A 145 0.24 -8.61 32.49
N ARG A 146 -0.09 -8.11 31.30
CA ARG A 146 -1.08 -7.04 31.09
C ARG A 146 -2.41 -7.64 30.64
N SER A 147 -3.54 -6.98 30.88
CA SER A 147 -4.85 -7.38 30.31
C SER A 147 -4.74 -7.49 28.77
N GLY A 148 -4.94 -8.69 28.22
CA GLY A 148 -4.81 -8.99 26.78
C GLY A 148 -3.73 -10.00 26.38
N TRP A 149 -3.00 -10.59 27.33
CA TRP A 149 -1.97 -11.63 27.09
C TRP A 149 -2.49 -12.98 26.54
N GLY A 150 -3.73 -13.05 26.03
CA GLY A 150 -4.43 -14.31 25.80
C GLY A 150 -5.41 -14.37 24.63
N GLU A 151 -5.33 -13.48 23.65
CA GLU A 151 -6.02 -13.71 22.37
C GLU A 151 -5.00 -13.72 21.22
N ARG A 152 -4.73 -14.92 20.70
CA ARG A 152 -3.93 -15.23 19.50
C ARG A 152 -2.41 -15.11 19.63
N GLY A 153 -1.86 -16.02 20.42
CA GLY A 153 -0.50 -16.53 20.28
C GLY A 153 -0.51 -18.05 20.33
N LEU A 154 -1.45 -18.70 19.63
CA LEU A 154 -1.39 -20.13 19.39
C LEU A 154 -0.25 -20.36 18.40
N LEU A 155 0.84 -20.92 18.91
CA LEU A 155 1.75 -21.73 18.12
C LEU A 155 0.92 -22.90 17.56
N GLY A 156 0.72 -22.83 16.25
CA GLY A 156 0.08 -23.81 15.38
C GLY A 156 0.23 -23.31 13.96
#